data_AF-A0A918VRI4-F1
#
_entry.id   AF-A0A918VRI4-F1
#
_cell.length_a   1.000
_cell.length_b   1.000
_cell.length_c   1.000
_cell.angle_alpha   90.00
_cell.angle_beta   90.00
_cell.angle_gamma   90.00
#
_symmetry.space_group_name_H-M   'P 1'
#
loop_
_entity.id
_entity.type
_entity.pdbx_description
1 polymer ?
#
loop_
_entity_poly.entity_id
_entity_poly.type
_entity_poly.pdbx_seq_one_letter_code
_entity_poly.pdbx_strand_id
1 'polypeptide(L)'
;MVKRIWCLVSVVVLALCATQSLADTTQPIAKLAVKDLRVINTVNFKPARAQLLQLKATPPATDKQADGEPSGPNNEISPMYLADRFEALSPRHIRADFEHHIPFSDELIRDHTSLNTYYFYPAGYLLNYDRTDGFEINFLHRTLSDDLAEQTVMMSFTLVPRQLDGAIPLLQSLADYAIKPANDKPVNLQRLPISDVTINLAGLSSIIPEENIHIINQPQRVGDTIRVQASMTQSQKEDVVASIRSGGLAGDIVFKTNNNSFQLVVPFIISFTDFAGDWLSDVTTVAANDVIENLSPYPVLMSGIVVYAKAASENQLKRHFVPLAKPVVIDAGGRGKTDKGFNDLVASLGDVVSAWPNFERVTCDACLNAVERTILVSPAQASRVELPIEAIPNVFDQFSLFKILVEVKSSHFSASNDLAEVRNFTLRANETLSSATLYADRDSTSGAAFEYRVTPYHNDGLQLGTSDWQPNQGVMDITITAGDISPLMPSE
;
A
#
# COMPACT_ATOMS: atom_id res chain seq x y z
N MET A 1 61.43 23.99 -20.32
CA MET A 1 60.64 25.25 -20.33
C MET A 1 59.25 24.92 -19.82
N VAL A 2 58.86 25.56 -18.73
CA VAL A 2 57.73 25.22 -17.84
C VAL A 2 56.60 26.24 -18.03
N LYS A 3 55.34 25.79 -17.94
CA LYS A 3 54.12 26.44 -17.40
C LYS A 3 52.94 25.51 -17.79
N ARG A 4 52.32 24.68 -16.93
CA ARG A 4 51.61 24.88 -15.66
C ARG A 4 50.63 26.07 -15.69
N ILE A 5 49.34 25.76 -15.75
CA ILE A 5 48.27 26.50 -15.07
C ILE A 5 47.32 25.49 -14.41
N TRP A 6 47.25 25.62 -13.09
CA TRP A 6 46.26 25.05 -12.18
C TRP A 6 45.04 25.99 -12.12
N CYS A 7 43.87 25.47 -11.75
CA CYS A 7 43.08 26.12 -10.70
C CYS A 7 42.07 25.15 -10.09
N LEU A 8 42.21 24.99 -8.77
CA LEU A 8 41.34 24.33 -7.82
C LEU A 8 41.14 25.39 -6.74
N VAL A 9 39.91 25.83 -6.47
CA VAL A 9 39.58 26.65 -5.30
C VAL A 9 38.21 26.25 -4.77
N SER A 10 38.22 25.61 -3.61
CA SER A 10 37.11 25.55 -2.66
C SER A 10 37.08 26.85 -1.85
N VAL A 11 35.91 27.41 -1.56
CA VAL A 11 35.71 28.31 -0.40
C VAL A 11 34.35 28.04 0.24
N VAL A 12 34.43 27.61 1.50
CA VAL A 12 33.37 27.60 2.51
C VAL A 12 33.19 29.04 3.02
N VAL A 13 31.95 29.53 3.15
CA VAL A 13 31.64 30.70 3.99
C VAL A 13 30.43 30.38 4.87
N LEU A 14 30.73 30.28 6.17
CA LEU A 14 29.80 30.37 7.29
C LEU A 14 29.96 31.78 7.90
N ALA A 15 28.88 32.55 8.03
CA ALA A 15 28.71 33.64 9.01
C ALA A 15 27.20 33.99 9.04
N LEU A 16 26.43 33.61 10.06
CA LEU A 16 26.24 34.30 11.35
C LEU A 16 25.91 35.79 11.21
N CYS A 17 24.63 36.12 11.35
CA CYS A 17 24.18 37.36 11.98
C CYS A 17 23.05 37.03 12.95
N ALA A 18 23.32 37.26 14.23
CA ALA A 18 22.38 37.23 15.32
C ALA A 18 21.91 38.67 15.61
N THR A 19 20.62 38.85 15.87
CA THR A 19 20.13 39.92 16.76
C THR A 19 18.95 39.38 17.57
N GLN A 20 19.15 39.40 18.88
CA GLN A 20 18.20 39.08 19.94
C GLN A 20 17.24 40.25 20.21
N SER A 21 16.04 39.96 20.73
CA SER A 21 15.53 40.69 21.91
C SER A 21 14.68 39.77 22.79
N LEU A 22 15.04 39.71 24.07
CA LEU A 22 14.50 38.90 25.16
C LEU A 22 13.17 39.45 25.72
N ALA A 23 12.32 38.56 26.26
CA ALA A 23 11.99 38.43 27.70
C ALA A 23 10.86 37.38 27.85
N ASP A 24 10.99 36.19 28.45
CA ASP A 24 11.44 35.76 29.80
C ASP A 24 10.21 35.29 30.63
N THR A 25 10.11 33.97 30.91
CA THR A 25 9.85 33.39 32.25
C THR A 25 9.68 31.85 32.24
N THR A 26 10.64 31.15 32.88
CA THR A 26 10.52 29.97 33.80
C THR A 26 9.71 28.71 33.35
N GLN A 27 10.17 27.45 33.36
CA GLN A 27 11.13 26.67 34.17
C GLN A 27 11.46 25.31 33.47
N PRO A 28 12.36 24.44 33.97
CA PRO A 28 13.15 23.51 33.15
C PRO A 28 12.50 22.13 32.93
N ILE A 29 12.47 21.66 31.68
CA ILE A 29 12.34 20.22 31.40
C ILE A 29 13.76 19.69 31.17
N ALA A 30 14.10 18.64 31.94
CA ALA A 30 15.35 17.93 31.90
C ALA A 30 15.77 17.62 30.45
N LYS A 31 16.94 18.13 30.05
CA LYS A 31 17.64 17.69 28.84
C LYS A 31 18.03 16.23 29.05
N LEU A 32 17.25 15.31 28.49
CA LEU A 32 17.75 13.96 28.19
C LEU A 32 18.89 14.15 27.19
N ALA A 33 20.12 13.93 27.65
CA ALA A 33 21.28 13.86 26.79
C ALA A 33 21.17 12.58 25.95
N VAL A 34 20.56 12.68 24.77
CA VAL A 34 20.68 11.65 23.72
C VAL A 34 22.07 11.76 23.13
N LYS A 35 23.06 11.24 23.86
CA LYS A 35 24.32 10.79 23.28
C LYS A 35 24.00 9.50 22.53
N ASP A 36 24.35 9.48 21.24
CA ASP A 36 24.34 8.30 20.36
C ASP A 36 23.06 7.97 19.56
N LEU A 37 22.34 8.98 19.04
CA LEU A 37 21.66 8.78 17.74
C LEU A 37 22.71 8.87 16.64
N ARG A 38 23.40 7.75 16.38
CA ARG A 38 24.10 7.58 15.10
C ARG A 38 23.04 7.67 14.01
N VAL A 39 23.21 8.64 13.10
CA VAL A 39 22.55 8.64 11.81
C VAL A 39 22.80 7.27 11.19
N ILE A 40 21.81 6.37 11.26
CA ILE A 40 21.83 5.14 10.49
C ILE A 40 21.79 5.62 9.05
N ASN A 41 22.86 5.30 8.33
CA ASN A 41 23.14 5.78 7.00
C ASN A 41 21.87 5.89 6.16
N THR A 42 21.67 7.03 5.51
CA THR A 42 20.83 7.13 4.32
C THR A 42 21.30 5.99 3.42
N VAL A 43 20.50 4.92 3.31
CA VAL A 43 20.79 3.82 2.42
C VAL A 43 20.61 4.41 1.03
N ASN A 44 21.72 4.90 0.46
CA ASN A 44 21.79 5.13 -0.97
C ASN A 44 21.56 3.76 -1.61
N PHE A 45 20.34 3.51 -2.05
CA PHE A 45 20.05 2.43 -2.98
C PHE A 45 20.92 2.69 -4.21
N LYS A 46 22.07 2.04 -4.25
CA LYS A 46 22.68 1.73 -5.55
C LYS A 46 21.68 0.77 -6.19
N PRO A 47 21.16 1.07 -7.39
CA PRO A 47 20.37 0.07 -8.12
C PRO A 47 21.20 -1.21 -8.12
N ALA A 48 20.60 -2.31 -7.70
CA ALA A 48 21.20 -3.61 -7.79
C ALA A 48 21.53 -3.82 -9.27
N ARG A 49 22.80 -3.59 -9.64
CA ARG A 49 23.32 -4.10 -10.90
C ARG A 49 23.13 -5.60 -10.80
N ALA A 50 22.15 -6.14 -11.53
CA ALA A 50 22.15 -7.52 -11.95
C ALA A 50 23.61 -7.85 -12.32
N GLN A 51 24.18 -8.89 -11.72
CA GLN A 51 25.58 -9.25 -11.95
C GLN A 51 25.82 -9.28 -13.47
N LEU A 52 26.64 -8.34 -13.93
CA LEU A 52 27.04 -8.17 -15.32
C LEU A 52 27.74 -9.45 -15.78
N LEU A 53 26.98 -10.38 -16.34
CA LEU A 53 27.49 -11.41 -17.23
C LEU A 53 28.08 -10.67 -18.44
N GLN A 54 29.36 -10.94 -18.72
CA GLN A 54 30.13 -10.24 -19.74
C GLN A 54 29.41 -10.29 -21.09
N LEU A 55 28.98 -9.11 -21.55
CA LEU A 55 28.30 -8.90 -22.83
C LEU A 55 29.21 -9.29 -24.00
N LYS A 56 29.00 -10.49 -24.56
CA LYS A 56 29.26 -10.73 -25.98
C LYS A 56 28.04 -10.25 -26.75
N ALA A 57 28.25 -9.35 -27.71
CA ALA A 57 27.19 -8.93 -28.62
C ALA A 57 26.53 -10.15 -29.25
N THR A 58 25.22 -10.31 -29.02
CA THR A 58 24.43 -11.37 -29.64
C THR A 58 24.45 -11.18 -31.16
N PRO A 59 24.84 -12.19 -31.96
CA PRO A 59 24.76 -12.10 -33.40
C PRO A 59 23.29 -11.92 -33.82
N PRO A 60 23.01 -11.21 -34.94
CA PRO A 60 21.68 -11.24 -35.55
C PRO A 60 21.29 -12.70 -35.82
N ALA A 61 20.02 -13.03 -35.57
CA ALA A 61 19.50 -14.37 -35.80
C ALA A 61 19.83 -14.81 -37.23
N THR A 62 20.68 -15.82 -37.37
CA THR A 62 20.89 -16.46 -38.68
C THR A 62 19.61 -17.18 -39.08
N ASP A 63 19.13 -16.92 -40.29
CA ASP A 63 17.88 -17.39 -40.95
C ASP A 63 17.70 -18.93 -41.06
N LYS A 64 18.36 -19.74 -40.23
CA LYS A 64 18.38 -21.21 -40.32
C LYS A 64 17.68 -21.94 -39.17
N GLN A 65 17.16 -21.24 -38.16
CA GLN A 65 16.32 -21.88 -37.13
C GLN A 65 14.86 -21.95 -37.60
N ALA A 66 14.26 -23.14 -37.54
CA ALA A 66 12.82 -23.28 -37.73
C ALA A 66 12.10 -22.60 -36.56
N ASP A 67 11.15 -21.72 -36.86
CA ASP A 67 10.28 -21.06 -35.88
C ASP A 67 9.33 -22.11 -35.28
N GLY A 68 9.62 -22.56 -34.05
CA GLY A 68 8.82 -23.55 -33.32
C GLY A 68 7.81 -22.91 -32.38
N GLU A 69 6.94 -23.72 -31.76
CA GLU A 69 6.07 -23.24 -30.68
C GLU A 69 6.89 -22.76 -29.48
N PRO A 70 6.45 -21.71 -28.75
CA PRO A 70 7.15 -21.21 -27.57
C PRO A 70 7.34 -22.30 -26.51
N SER A 71 8.56 -22.43 -25.99
CA SER A 71 8.92 -23.47 -25.02
C SER A 71 9.54 -22.92 -23.72
N GLY A 72 9.66 -21.61 -23.59
CA GLY A 72 10.17 -20.93 -22.40
C GLY A 72 11.43 -20.09 -22.66
N PRO A 73 11.90 -19.36 -21.63
CA PRO A 73 13.04 -18.45 -21.75
C PRO A 73 14.32 -19.20 -22.14
N ASN A 74 15.10 -18.61 -23.04
CA ASN A 74 16.42 -19.09 -23.41
C ASN A 74 17.50 -18.48 -22.50
N ASN A 75 18.10 -19.30 -21.64
CA ASN A 75 19.16 -18.90 -20.72
C ASN A 75 20.57 -18.93 -21.32
N GLU A 76 20.74 -19.44 -22.54
CA GLU A 76 22.02 -19.44 -23.25
C GLU A 76 22.27 -18.11 -23.99
N ILE A 77 21.21 -17.32 -24.20
CA ILE A 77 21.26 -16.04 -24.89
C ILE A 77 21.22 -14.91 -23.87
N SER A 78 22.18 -13.99 -23.96
CA SER A 78 22.16 -12.78 -23.12
C SER A 78 20.86 -12.00 -23.35
N PRO A 79 20.21 -11.50 -22.27
CA PRO A 79 19.03 -10.68 -22.39
C PRO A 79 19.27 -9.45 -23.26
N MET A 80 18.21 -8.98 -23.92
CA MET A 80 18.27 -7.78 -24.73
C MET A 80 17.73 -6.59 -23.94
N TYR A 81 18.54 -5.55 -23.79
CA TYR A 81 18.11 -4.28 -23.20
C TYR A 81 17.56 -3.35 -24.28
N LEU A 82 16.28 -3.00 -24.16
CA LEU A 82 15.59 -2.11 -25.10
C LEU A 82 16.25 -0.74 -25.15
N ALA A 83 16.57 -0.14 -24.00
CA ALA A 83 17.15 1.21 -23.92
C ALA A 83 18.44 1.36 -24.75
N ASP A 84 19.25 0.29 -24.85
CA ASP A 84 20.51 0.28 -25.59
C ASP A 84 20.32 0.19 -27.12
N ARG A 85 19.09 -0.07 -27.60
CA ARG A 85 18.75 -0.17 -29.03
C ARG A 85 18.18 1.12 -29.61
N PHE A 86 17.89 2.11 -28.78
CA PHE A 86 17.29 3.37 -29.20
C PHE A 86 18.29 4.53 -29.26
N GLU A 87 19.15 4.53 -30.27
CA GLU A 87 20.08 5.66 -30.51
C GLU A 87 19.33 6.98 -30.77
N ALA A 88 18.16 6.92 -31.42
CA ALA A 88 17.39 8.09 -31.86
C ALA A 88 16.60 8.82 -30.76
N LEU A 89 16.31 8.17 -29.63
CA LEU A 89 15.38 8.69 -28.60
C LEU A 89 16.09 9.29 -27.37
N SER A 90 17.42 9.41 -27.39
CA SER A 90 18.27 9.66 -26.22
C SER A 90 18.11 8.54 -25.17
N PRO A 91 19.02 7.55 -25.15
CA PRO A 91 18.97 6.42 -24.22
C PRO A 91 18.79 6.82 -22.74
N ARG A 92 19.23 8.02 -22.35
CA ARG A 92 19.06 8.55 -20.99
C ARG A 92 17.59 8.80 -20.61
N HIS A 93 16.79 9.34 -21.53
CA HIS A 93 15.38 9.63 -21.24
C HIS A 93 14.54 8.36 -21.22
N ILE A 94 14.81 7.42 -22.13
CA ILE A 94 14.14 6.12 -22.11
C ILE A 94 14.47 5.37 -20.82
N ARG A 95 15.75 5.30 -20.45
CA ARG A 95 16.13 4.61 -19.21
C ARG A 95 15.51 5.28 -17.98
N ALA A 96 15.45 6.61 -17.93
CA ALA A 96 14.74 7.32 -16.86
C ALA A 96 13.23 7.00 -16.85
N ASP A 97 12.59 6.89 -18.02
CA ASP A 97 11.18 6.47 -18.09
C ASP A 97 11.00 5.04 -17.60
N PHE A 98 11.87 4.10 -17.99
CA PHE A 98 11.84 2.72 -17.47
C PHE A 98 12.10 2.64 -15.97
N GLU A 99 12.97 3.49 -15.43
CA GLU A 99 13.27 3.54 -14.00
C GLU A 99 12.14 4.17 -13.17
N HIS A 100 11.43 5.16 -13.71
CA HIS A 100 10.53 5.99 -12.90
C HIS A 100 9.05 5.96 -13.30
N HIS A 101 8.71 5.50 -14.50
CA HIS A 101 7.37 5.66 -15.06
C HIS A 101 6.81 4.40 -15.74
N ILE A 102 7.63 3.60 -16.41
CA ILE A 102 7.21 2.38 -17.08
C ILE A 102 7.31 1.21 -16.08
N PRO A 103 6.25 0.43 -15.89
CA PRO A 103 6.21 -0.60 -14.86
C PRO A 103 7.04 -1.86 -15.15
N PHE A 104 7.76 -1.93 -16.26
CA PHE A 104 8.43 -3.12 -16.76
C PHE A 104 9.94 -2.93 -16.77
N SER A 105 10.69 -4.04 -16.69
CA SER A 105 12.12 -4.01 -16.96
C SER A 105 12.37 -3.61 -18.43
N ASP A 106 13.47 -2.90 -18.69
CA ASP A 106 13.94 -2.65 -20.07
C ASP A 106 14.56 -3.91 -20.70
N GLU A 107 14.69 -4.98 -19.93
CA GLU A 107 15.22 -6.28 -20.32
C GLU A 107 14.13 -7.20 -20.92
N LEU A 108 14.40 -7.71 -22.13
CA LEU A 108 13.61 -8.74 -22.79
C LEU A 108 14.41 -10.04 -22.91
N ILE A 109 13.78 -11.15 -22.55
CA ILE A 109 14.37 -12.50 -22.61
C ILE A 109 13.81 -13.23 -23.82
N ARG A 110 14.66 -13.71 -24.72
CA ARG A 110 14.19 -14.43 -25.91
C ARG A 110 13.69 -15.84 -25.57
N ASP A 111 12.69 -16.32 -26.29
CA ASP A 111 12.27 -17.73 -26.23
C ASP A 111 13.33 -18.68 -26.83
N HIS A 112 13.33 -19.94 -26.36
CA HIS A 112 14.28 -20.96 -26.80
C HIS A 112 14.02 -21.48 -28.23
N THR A 113 12.77 -21.57 -28.66
CA THR A 113 12.34 -22.24 -29.90
C THR A 113 11.67 -21.30 -30.91
N SER A 114 11.01 -20.24 -30.44
CA SER A 114 10.35 -19.24 -31.27
C SER A 114 11.27 -18.05 -31.53
N LEU A 115 11.41 -17.68 -32.80
CA LEU A 115 12.35 -16.62 -33.20
C LEU A 115 11.86 -15.21 -32.81
N ASN A 116 10.54 -15.03 -32.73
CA ASN A 116 9.88 -13.75 -32.53
C ASN A 116 9.18 -13.63 -31.16
N THR A 117 9.27 -14.64 -30.30
CA THR A 117 8.67 -14.58 -28.95
C THR A 117 9.70 -14.11 -27.92
N TYR A 118 9.30 -13.13 -27.10
CA TYR A 118 10.12 -12.55 -26.05
C TYR A 118 9.31 -12.43 -24.75
N TYR A 119 9.99 -12.69 -23.63
CA TYR A 119 9.43 -12.61 -22.30
C TYR A 119 9.80 -11.29 -21.63
N PHE A 120 8.82 -10.68 -20.96
CA PHE A 120 9.00 -9.48 -20.15
C PHE A 120 8.53 -9.70 -18.70
N TYR A 121 8.98 -8.83 -17.81
CA TYR A 121 8.70 -8.88 -16.38
C TYR A 121 8.62 -7.44 -15.79
N PRO A 122 7.94 -7.23 -14.65
CA PRO A 122 7.82 -5.92 -14.02
C PRO A 122 9.18 -5.47 -13.46
N ALA A 123 9.42 -4.15 -13.46
CA ALA A 123 10.64 -3.57 -12.88
C ALA A 123 10.70 -3.75 -11.34
N GLY A 124 9.54 -3.88 -10.71
CA GLY A 124 9.42 -4.14 -9.29
C GLY A 124 7.97 -4.35 -8.86
N TYR A 125 7.80 -4.78 -7.61
CA TYR A 125 6.51 -4.90 -6.94
C TYR A 125 6.37 -3.85 -5.85
N LEU A 126 5.16 -3.34 -5.68
CA LEU A 126 4.83 -2.34 -4.66
C LEU A 126 3.61 -2.78 -3.86
N LEU A 127 3.42 -2.19 -2.68
CA LEU A 127 2.21 -2.39 -1.88
C LEU A 127 0.98 -1.90 -2.66
N ASN A 128 -0.09 -2.70 -2.71
CA ASN A 128 -1.32 -2.32 -3.38
C ASN A 128 -2.08 -1.25 -2.58
N TYR A 129 -2.61 -0.25 -3.29
CA TYR A 129 -3.50 0.77 -2.76
C TYR A 129 -4.75 0.85 -3.64
N ASP A 130 -5.90 0.68 -3.01
CA ASP A 130 -7.21 0.99 -3.58
C ASP A 130 -7.76 2.27 -2.95
N ARG A 131 -8.46 3.08 -3.74
CA ARG A 131 -9.02 4.35 -3.24
C ARG A 131 -10.12 4.13 -2.19
N THR A 132 -10.89 3.06 -2.35
CA THR A 132 -12.02 2.70 -1.48
C THR A 132 -11.52 1.99 -0.22
N ASP A 133 -10.65 1.00 -0.41
CA ASP A 133 -10.23 0.10 0.66
C ASP A 133 -8.90 0.51 1.32
N GLY A 134 -8.20 1.49 0.75
CA GLY A 134 -6.91 1.96 1.23
C GLY A 134 -5.76 1.03 0.85
N PHE A 135 -4.70 1.03 1.67
CA PHE A 135 -3.58 0.10 1.47
C PHE A 135 -4.00 -1.31 1.84
N GLU A 136 -3.70 -2.28 0.97
CA GLU A 136 -3.90 -3.71 1.28
C GLU A 136 -2.77 -4.22 2.18
N ILE A 137 -2.74 -3.70 3.42
CA ILE A 137 -1.92 -4.16 4.52
C ILE A 137 -2.75 -4.18 5.80
N ASN A 138 -2.79 -5.32 6.46
CA ASN A 138 -3.62 -5.54 7.64
C ASN A 138 -2.81 -6.20 8.74
N PHE A 139 -3.12 -5.88 10.00
CA PHE A 139 -2.48 -6.46 11.18
C PHE A 139 -3.53 -7.14 12.07
N LEU A 140 -3.56 -8.47 12.07
CA LEU A 140 -4.47 -9.25 12.87
C LEU A 140 -3.79 -9.71 14.16
N HIS A 141 -4.31 -9.28 15.30
CA HIS A 141 -3.77 -9.64 16.60
C HIS A 141 -4.42 -10.93 17.12
N ARG A 142 -3.60 -11.92 17.45
CA ARG A 142 -4.00 -13.14 18.16
C ARG A 142 -3.55 -13.04 19.61
N THR A 143 -4.50 -12.81 20.50
CA THR A 143 -4.30 -12.90 21.94
C THR A 143 -4.30 -14.36 22.35
N LEU A 144 -3.12 -14.91 22.66
CA LEU A 144 -2.99 -16.23 23.31
C LEU A 144 -2.85 -16.10 24.84
N SER A 145 -2.48 -14.92 25.35
CA SER A 145 -2.45 -14.59 26.79
C SER A 145 -2.47 -13.07 27.03
N ASP A 146 -2.59 -12.65 28.30
CA ASP A 146 -2.54 -11.25 28.74
C ASP A 146 -1.11 -10.65 28.71
N ASP A 147 -0.07 -11.45 28.46
CA ASP A 147 1.30 -10.96 28.33
C ASP A 147 1.52 -10.36 26.92
N LEU A 148 1.88 -9.08 26.86
CA LEU A 148 2.22 -8.37 25.62
C LEU A 148 3.36 -9.04 24.84
N ALA A 149 4.26 -9.77 25.52
CA ALA A 149 5.35 -10.50 24.88
C ALA A 149 4.88 -11.78 24.15
N GLU A 150 3.72 -12.35 24.54
CA GLU A 150 3.15 -13.55 23.94
C GLU A 150 2.08 -13.24 22.87
N GLN A 151 1.72 -11.97 22.69
CA GLN A 151 0.79 -11.54 21.65
C GLN A 151 1.42 -11.73 20.27
N THR A 152 0.83 -12.64 19.48
CA THR A 152 1.22 -12.86 18.10
C THR A 152 0.41 -11.93 17.19
N VAL A 153 1.09 -11.13 16.40
CA VAL A 153 0.54 -10.28 15.35
C VAL A 153 0.77 -10.96 14.01
N MET A 154 -0.27 -10.99 13.20
CA MET A 154 -0.27 -11.56 11.87
C MET A 154 -0.46 -10.42 10.88
N MET A 155 0.61 -10.02 10.20
CA MET A 155 0.54 -9.06 9.11
C MET A 155 0.18 -9.77 7.82
N SER A 156 -0.74 -9.22 7.04
CA SER A 156 -0.98 -9.65 5.66
C SER A 156 -0.89 -8.45 4.75
N PHE A 157 -0.19 -8.57 3.62
CA PHE A 157 -0.10 -7.51 2.63
C PHE A 157 -0.11 -8.04 1.20
N THR A 158 -0.57 -7.20 0.27
CA THR A 158 -0.63 -7.52 -1.15
C THR A 158 0.38 -6.71 -1.93
N LEU A 159 1.26 -7.41 -2.66
CA LEU A 159 2.18 -6.84 -3.62
C LEU A 159 1.64 -7.01 -5.03
N VAL A 160 1.66 -5.94 -5.81
CA VAL A 160 1.29 -5.96 -7.22
C VAL A 160 2.39 -5.29 -8.04
N PRO A 161 2.60 -5.69 -9.30
CA PRO A 161 3.44 -4.90 -10.19
C PRO A 161 2.80 -3.52 -10.35
N ARG A 162 3.64 -2.49 -10.49
CA ARG A 162 3.14 -1.19 -10.94
C ARG A 162 2.37 -1.39 -12.25
N GLN A 163 1.26 -0.69 -12.43
CA GLN A 163 0.52 -0.71 -13.69
C GLN A 163 0.42 0.71 -14.23
N LEU A 164 0.52 0.84 -15.54
CA LEU A 164 0.29 2.07 -16.25
C LEU A 164 -0.49 1.69 -17.50
N ASP A 165 -1.63 2.35 -17.71
CA ASP A 165 -2.43 2.15 -18.91
C ASP A 165 -1.61 2.44 -20.16
N GLY A 166 -1.73 1.55 -21.15
CA GLY A 166 -0.95 1.66 -22.39
C GLY A 166 0.52 1.25 -22.28
N ALA A 167 1.01 0.81 -21.10
CA ALA A 167 2.40 0.37 -20.96
C ALA A 167 2.74 -0.89 -21.78
N ILE A 168 1.80 -1.83 -21.91
CA ILE A 168 2.00 -3.03 -22.75
C ILE A 168 2.05 -2.64 -24.24
N PRO A 169 1.09 -1.85 -24.79
CA PRO A 169 1.20 -1.31 -26.15
C PRO A 169 2.50 -0.52 -26.42
N LEU A 170 2.98 0.25 -25.44
CA LEU A 170 4.27 0.94 -25.52
C LEU A 170 5.43 -0.05 -25.59
N LEU A 171 5.49 -1.02 -24.68
CA LEU A 171 6.53 -2.05 -24.66
C LEU A 171 6.56 -2.83 -25.98
N GLN A 172 5.37 -3.20 -26.50
CA GLN A 172 5.22 -3.84 -27.80
C GLN A 172 5.79 -2.98 -28.94
N SER A 173 5.42 -1.69 -29.00
CA SER A 173 5.92 -0.77 -30.02
C SER A 173 7.43 -0.53 -29.93
N LEU A 174 7.98 -0.48 -28.72
CA LEU A 174 9.41 -0.40 -28.48
C LEU A 174 10.11 -1.69 -28.96
N ALA A 175 9.57 -2.85 -28.61
CA ALA A 175 10.11 -4.14 -29.01
C ALA A 175 10.11 -4.32 -30.54
N ASP A 176 8.98 -4.03 -31.21
CA ASP A 176 8.86 -4.11 -32.67
C ASP A 176 9.89 -3.22 -33.38
N TYR A 177 10.10 -2.01 -32.87
CA TYR A 177 11.09 -1.08 -33.44
C TYR A 177 12.54 -1.54 -33.21
N ALA A 178 12.86 -1.98 -31.98
CA ALA A 178 14.22 -2.34 -31.58
C ALA A 178 14.69 -3.67 -32.18
N ILE A 179 13.80 -4.66 -32.26
CA ILE A 179 14.13 -6.03 -32.69
C ILE A 179 14.17 -6.13 -34.21
N LYS A 180 13.33 -5.35 -34.93
CA LYS A 180 13.12 -5.47 -36.39
C LYS A 180 12.89 -6.93 -36.78
N PRO A 181 11.73 -7.50 -36.39
CA PRO A 181 11.52 -8.94 -36.40
C PRO A 181 11.69 -9.56 -37.79
N ALA A 182 12.18 -10.79 -37.82
CA ALA A 182 12.42 -11.52 -39.07
C ALA A 182 11.08 -11.87 -39.75
N ASN A 183 11.07 -11.84 -41.09
CA ASN A 183 9.94 -12.24 -41.94
C ASN A 183 8.65 -11.41 -41.78
N ASP A 184 8.75 -10.12 -41.45
CA ASP A 184 7.61 -9.19 -41.29
C ASP A 184 6.53 -9.63 -40.28
N LYS A 185 6.82 -10.62 -39.43
CA LYS A 185 5.93 -11.04 -38.34
C LYS A 185 6.15 -10.11 -37.14
N PRO A 186 5.09 -9.67 -36.43
CA PRO A 186 5.27 -8.84 -35.24
C PRO A 186 5.97 -9.60 -34.11
N VAL A 187 6.65 -8.87 -33.22
CA VAL A 187 7.19 -9.42 -31.98
C VAL A 187 6.02 -9.92 -31.12
N ASN A 188 6.17 -11.11 -30.53
CA ASN A 188 5.19 -11.68 -29.61
C ASN A 188 5.71 -11.53 -28.18
N LEU A 189 5.20 -10.53 -27.45
CA LEU A 189 5.55 -10.34 -26.04
C LEU A 189 4.68 -11.22 -25.13
N GLN A 190 5.34 -11.98 -24.26
CA GLN A 190 4.68 -12.84 -23.27
C GLN A 190 5.18 -12.54 -21.86
N ARG A 191 4.32 -12.72 -20.85
CA ARG A 191 4.79 -12.71 -19.47
C ARG A 191 5.55 -14.00 -19.19
N LEU A 192 6.64 -13.90 -18.44
CA LEU A 192 7.44 -15.06 -18.07
C LEU A 192 6.62 -16.07 -17.24
N PRO A 193 6.47 -17.35 -17.66
CA PRO A 193 5.80 -18.37 -16.88
C PRO A 193 6.67 -18.79 -15.69
N ILE A 194 6.04 -19.07 -14.54
CA ILE A 194 6.75 -19.44 -13.31
C ILE A 194 6.27 -20.80 -12.77
N SER A 195 7.22 -21.54 -12.19
CA SER A 195 6.98 -22.80 -11.50
C SER A 195 6.88 -22.62 -10.00
N ASP A 196 7.64 -21.67 -9.46
CA ASP A 196 7.81 -21.46 -8.03
C ASP A 196 8.18 -19.99 -7.77
N VAL A 197 7.83 -19.50 -6.59
CA VAL A 197 8.14 -18.15 -6.14
C VAL A 197 8.61 -18.20 -4.70
N THR A 198 9.69 -17.48 -4.44
CA THR A 198 10.19 -17.26 -3.07
C THR A 198 10.41 -15.79 -2.88
N ILE A 199 10.18 -15.29 -1.66
CA ILE A 199 10.40 -13.89 -1.33
C ILE A 199 11.52 -13.85 -0.31
N ASN A 200 12.58 -13.14 -0.66
CA ASN A 200 13.63 -12.76 0.27
C ASN A 200 13.36 -11.35 0.77
N LEU A 201 13.02 -11.26 2.05
CA LEU A 201 12.67 -10.01 2.70
C LEU A 201 13.90 -9.42 3.41
N ALA A 202 14.94 -9.00 2.70
CA ALA A 202 16.18 -8.53 3.36
C ALA A 202 15.94 -7.45 4.46
N GLY A 203 14.94 -6.58 4.29
CA GLY A 203 14.51 -5.62 5.32
C GLY A 203 13.73 -6.26 6.48
N LEU A 204 12.68 -7.04 6.18
CA LEU A 204 11.83 -7.67 7.20
C LEU A 204 12.49 -8.86 7.89
N SER A 205 13.41 -9.59 7.25
CA SER A 205 14.09 -10.76 7.83
C SER A 205 15.00 -10.38 8.99
N SER A 206 15.44 -9.12 9.04
CA SER A 206 16.15 -8.55 10.19
C SER A 206 15.26 -8.27 11.39
N ILE A 207 13.93 -8.16 11.18
CA ILE A 207 12.92 -7.84 12.19
C ILE A 207 12.11 -9.09 12.55
N ILE A 208 11.75 -9.91 11.55
CA ILE A 208 10.91 -11.11 11.62
C ILE A 208 11.70 -12.29 11.01
N PRO A 209 11.82 -13.43 11.69
CA PRO A 209 12.46 -14.62 11.12
C PRO A 209 11.83 -15.07 9.78
N GLU A 210 12.64 -15.52 8.82
CA GLU A 210 12.18 -15.92 7.48
C GLU A 210 11.14 -17.04 7.53
N GLU A 211 11.26 -17.96 8.49
CA GLU A 211 10.33 -19.07 8.70
C GLU A 211 8.90 -18.61 9.04
N ASN A 212 8.72 -17.36 9.47
CA ASN A 212 7.42 -16.80 9.82
C ASN A 212 6.76 -16.06 8.66
N ILE A 213 7.42 -16.00 7.48
CA ILE A 213 6.91 -15.35 6.27
C ILE A 213 6.40 -16.42 5.32
N HIS A 214 5.15 -16.25 4.86
CA HIS A 214 4.47 -17.19 3.99
C HIS A 214 3.78 -16.48 2.84
N ILE A 215 3.90 -17.04 1.64
CA ILE A 215 3.15 -16.59 0.47
C ILE A 215 1.82 -17.34 0.44
N ILE A 216 0.70 -16.62 0.44
CA ILE A 216 -0.64 -17.20 0.56
C ILE A 216 -1.12 -17.75 -0.79
N ASN A 217 -0.68 -17.18 -1.90
CA ASN A 217 -1.07 -17.59 -3.25
C ASN A 217 0.14 -18.00 -4.09
N GLN A 218 -0.05 -18.96 -4.99
CA GLN A 218 0.98 -19.36 -5.94
C GLN A 218 0.75 -18.65 -7.28
N PRO A 219 1.44 -17.53 -7.57
CA PRO A 219 1.35 -16.86 -8.86
C PRO A 219 1.77 -17.85 -9.96
N GLN A 220 1.15 -17.74 -11.15
CA GLN A 220 1.41 -18.64 -12.29
C GLN A 220 2.27 -17.97 -13.35
N ARG A 221 2.31 -16.63 -13.34
CA ARG A 221 3.13 -15.81 -14.23
C ARG A 221 3.75 -14.66 -13.47
N VAL A 222 4.89 -14.20 -13.97
CA VAL A 222 5.46 -12.93 -13.53
C VAL A 222 4.50 -11.79 -13.86
N GLY A 223 4.22 -10.92 -12.89
CA GLY A 223 3.20 -9.87 -12.97
C GLY A 223 1.83 -10.25 -12.38
N ASP A 224 1.65 -11.47 -11.88
CA ASP A 224 0.50 -11.80 -11.04
C ASP A 224 0.68 -11.18 -9.64
N THR A 225 -0.44 -10.90 -8.97
CA THR A 225 -0.48 -10.42 -7.58
C THR A 225 0.14 -11.42 -6.62
N ILE A 226 0.83 -10.93 -5.59
CA ILE A 226 1.49 -11.74 -4.57
C ILE A 226 0.98 -11.32 -3.20
N ARG A 227 0.34 -12.24 -2.47
CA ARG A 227 -0.16 -12.04 -1.12
C ARG A 227 0.77 -12.69 -0.13
N VAL A 228 1.24 -11.92 0.84
CA VAL A 228 2.22 -12.35 1.83
C VAL A 228 1.61 -12.22 3.21
N GLN A 229 1.94 -13.17 4.07
CA GLN A 229 1.59 -13.20 5.47
C GLN A 229 2.84 -13.34 6.31
N ALA A 230 2.95 -12.57 7.39
CA ALA A 230 4.06 -12.65 8.32
C ALA A 230 3.54 -12.73 9.76
N SER A 231 4.03 -13.72 10.50
CA SER A 231 3.80 -13.88 11.94
C SER A 231 4.90 -13.18 12.73
N MET A 232 4.53 -12.32 13.68
CA MET A 232 5.47 -11.54 14.48
C MET A 232 4.93 -11.25 15.89
N THR A 233 5.76 -10.71 16.76
CA THR A 233 5.38 -10.19 18.08
C THR A 233 4.86 -8.76 17.97
N GLN A 234 4.20 -8.28 19.03
CA GLN A 234 3.77 -6.88 19.11
C GLN A 234 4.93 -5.88 18.97
N SER A 235 6.11 -6.16 19.53
CA SER A 235 7.28 -5.29 19.37
C SER A 235 7.75 -5.23 17.92
N GLN A 236 7.81 -6.37 17.24
CA GLN A 236 8.22 -6.45 15.83
C GLN A 236 7.23 -5.72 14.91
N LYS A 237 5.93 -5.72 15.22
CA LYS A 237 4.93 -4.92 14.51
C LYS A 237 5.31 -3.44 14.51
N GLU A 238 5.62 -2.88 15.67
CA GLU A 238 5.96 -1.45 15.78
C GLU A 238 7.22 -1.10 14.98
N ASP A 239 8.24 -1.98 15.00
CA ASP A 239 9.45 -1.81 14.20
C ASP A 239 9.17 -1.87 12.68
N VAL A 240 8.30 -2.79 12.25
CA VAL A 240 7.86 -2.90 10.85
C VAL A 240 7.14 -1.63 10.42
N VAL A 241 6.16 -1.16 11.20
CA VAL A 241 5.40 0.07 10.90
C VAL A 241 6.33 1.28 10.82
N ALA A 242 7.23 1.45 11.79
CA ALA A 242 8.21 2.53 11.79
C ALA A 242 9.13 2.48 10.57
N SER A 243 9.50 1.28 10.12
CA SER A 243 10.33 1.07 8.92
C SER A 243 9.57 1.43 7.64
N ILE A 244 8.31 0.98 7.50
CA ILE A 244 7.44 1.32 6.36
C ILE A 244 7.26 2.85 6.26
N ARG A 245 7.15 3.53 7.41
CA ARG A 245 6.99 4.99 7.50
C ARG A 245 8.24 5.78 7.11
N SER A 246 9.41 5.37 7.57
CA SER A 246 10.64 6.17 7.50
C SER A 246 11.41 6.02 6.18
N GLY A 247 11.32 4.87 5.52
CA GLY A 247 12.03 4.63 4.27
C GLY A 247 11.48 3.48 3.42
N GLY A 248 10.44 2.79 3.90
CA GLY A 248 9.95 1.58 3.27
C GLY A 248 10.80 0.35 3.62
N LEU A 249 10.22 -0.83 3.41
CA LEU A 249 10.91 -2.11 3.55
C LEU A 249 11.15 -2.67 2.15
N ALA A 250 12.43 -2.86 1.79
CA ALA A 250 12.81 -3.42 0.51
C ALA A 250 13.16 -4.91 0.62
N GLY A 251 12.96 -5.63 -0.46
CA GLY A 251 13.34 -7.03 -0.61
C GLY A 251 13.37 -7.46 -2.07
N ASP A 252 13.55 -8.76 -2.28
CA ASP A 252 13.62 -9.39 -3.58
C ASP A 252 12.61 -10.54 -3.69
N ILE A 253 11.97 -10.66 -4.85
CA ILE A 253 11.15 -11.81 -5.24
C ILE A 253 11.95 -12.64 -6.22
N VAL A 254 12.19 -13.90 -5.88
CA VAL A 254 12.90 -14.85 -6.74
C VAL A 254 11.87 -15.78 -7.37
N PHE A 255 11.67 -15.62 -8.68
CA PHE A 255 10.85 -16.48 -9.51
C PHE A 255 11.70 -17.58 -10.13
N LYS A 256 11.25 -18.83 -10.02
CA LYS A 256 11.80 -19.96 -10.77
C LYS A 256 10.86 -20.29 -11.91
N THR A 257 11.43 -20.72 -13.04
CA THR A 257 10.66 -21.14 -14.21
C THR A 257 10.64 -22.66 -14.33
N ASN A 258 9.71 -23.19 -15.15
CA ASN A 258 9.55 -24.63 -15.37
C ASN A 258 10.83 -25.32 -15.89
N ASN A 259 11.70 -24.55 -16.56
CA ASN A 259 13.03 -24.99 -16.93
C ASN A 259 13.98 -24.64 -15.78
N ASN A 260 14.16 -25.57 -14.85
CA ASN A 260 14.87 -25.51 -13.54
C ASN A 260 16.25 -24.80 -13.45
N SER A 261 16.73 -24.15 -14.50
CA SER A 261 17.99 -23.41 -14.57
C SER A 261 17.85 -21.88 -14.66
N PHE A 262 16.64 -21.34 -14.88
CA PHE A 262 16.43 -19.90 -14.93
C PHE A 262 15.72 -19.39 -13.66
N GLN A 263 16.41 -18.49 -12.94
CA GLN A 263 15.89 -17.74 -11.79
C GLN A 263 15.87 -16.26 -12.14
N LEU A 264 14.73 -15.61 -11.91
CA LEU A 264 14.56 -14.17 -12.07
C LEU A 264 14.42 -13.54 -10.69
N VAL A 265 15.21 -12.50 -10.41
CA VAL A 265 15.13 -11.72 -9.19
C VAL A 265 14.49 -10.37 -9.52
N VAL A 266 13.39 -10.04 -8.86
CA VAL A 266 12.67 -8.78 -9.04
C VAL A 266 12.56 -8.06 -7.70
N PRO A 267 12.98 -6.80 -7.58
CA PRO A 267 12.91 -6.08 -6.31
C PRO A 267 11.46 -5.73 -5.95
N PHE A 268 11.21 -5.51 -4.67
CA PHE A 268 9.98 -4.92 -4.19
C PHE A 268 10.20 -3.96 -3.04
N ILE A 269 9.25 -3.05 -2.84
CA ILE A 269 9.26 -2.07 -1.77
C ILE A 269 7.86 -2.02 -1.12
N ILE A 270 7.82 -2.16 0.20
CA ILE A 270 6.63 -1.92 1.02
C ILE A 270 6.78 -0.53 1.63
N SER A 271 6.01 0.42 1.13
CA SER A 271 6.05 1.81 1.57
C SER A 271 4.66 2.41 1.49
N PHE A 272 4.31 3.30 2.42
CA PHE A 272 3.10 4.12 2.27
C PHE A 272 3.28 5.21 1.23
N THR A 273 4.51 5.48 0.81
CA THR A 273 4.85 6.61 -0.05
C THR A 273 5.17 6.23 -1.49
N ASP A 274 5.41 4.95 -1.74
CA ASP A 274 5.66 4.36 -3.05
C ASP A 274 4.84 3.08 -3.16
N PHE A 275 3.75 3.14 -3.92
CA PHE A 275 2.70 2.14 -3.93
C PHE A 275 2.18 1.92 -5.34
N ALA A 276 1.57 0.77 -5.57
CA ALA A 276 0.90 0.45 -6.82
C ALA A 276 -0.61 0.68 -6.70
N GLY A 277 -1.18 1.25 -7.75
CA GLY A 277 -2.54 1.77 -7.81
C GLY A 277 -2.56 3.02 -8.69
N ASP A 278 -3.74 3.46 -9.08
CA ASP A 278 -3.87 4.67 -9.89
C ASP A 278 -3.63 5.91 -9.04
N TRP A 279 -2.74 6.78 -9.51
CA TRP A 279 -2.48 8.07 -8.87
C TRP A 279 -3.41 9.15 -9.40
N LEU A 280 -3.74 9.06 -10.69
CA LEU A 280 -4.55 10.03 -11.41
C LEU A 280 -5.59 9.29 -12.25
N SER A 281 -6.81 9.81 -12.31
CA SER A 281 -7.93 9.18 -13.02
C SER A 281 -7.70 9.08 -14.53
N ASP A 282 -8.05 7.91 -15.11
CA ASP A 282 -8.11 7.57 -16.54
C ASP A 282 -7.30 8.51 -17.44
N VAL A 283 -5.99 8.47 -17.25
CA VAL A 283 -5.00 9.29 -17.96
C VAL A 283 -5.16 9.17 -19.49
N THR A 284 -5.61 8.00 -19.96
CA THR A 284 -5.86 7.70 -21.37
C THR A 284 -7.16 8.30 -21.90
N THR A 285 -8.13 8.62 -21.03
CA THR A 285 -9.42 9.25 -21.36
C THR A 285 -9.61 10.65 -20.76
N VAL A 286 -8.54 11.29 -20.26
CA VAL A 286 -8.49 12.77 -20.05
C VAL A 286 -8.92 13.52 -21.33
N ALA A 287 -9.00 12.77 -22.43
CA ALA A 287 -9.69 13.07 -23.66
C ALA A 287 -11.18 13.47 -23.62
N ALA A 288 -11.85 13.60 -22.48
CA ALA A 288 -13.22 14.13 -22.46
C ALA A 288 -13.43 15.32 -21.53
N ASN A 289 -12.62 15.45 -20.48
CA ASN A 289 -12.82 16.46 -19.45
C ASN A 289 -11.44 17.03 -19.10
N ASP A 290 -11.27 18.35 -19.18
CA ASP A 290 -10.06 19.09 -18.75
C ASP A 290 -9.80 19.00 -17.23
N VAL A 291 -10.26 17.93 -16.58
CA VAL A 291 -10.28 17.70 -15.16
C VAL A 291 -9.59 16.39 -14.88
N ILE A 292 -8.47 16.47 -14.16
CA ILE A 292 -7.71 15.31 -13.69
C ILE A 292 -8.03 15.14 -12.21
N GLU A 293 -8.49 13.96 -11.81
CA GLU A 293 -8.74 13.64 -10.41
C GLU A 293 -7.53 12.93 -9.82
N ASN A 294 -7.09 13.37 -8.65
CA ASN A 294 -6.03 12.71 -7.89
C ASN A 294 -6.66 11.58 -7.07
N LEU A 295 -6.34 10.35 -7.43
CA LEU A 295 -6.82 9.14 -6.79
C LEU A 295 -5.92 8.69 -5.64
N SER A 296 -4.73 9.27 -5.51
CA SER A 296 -3.78 8.95 -4.46
C SER A 296 -4.12 9.62 -3.12
N PRO A 297 -3.62 9.08 -1.99
CA PRO A 297 -3.77 9.70 -0.68
C PRO A 297 -2.81 10.89 -0.47
N TYR A 298 -2.02 11.28 -1.47
CA TYR A 298 -1.04 12.36 -1.39
C TYR A 298 -1.33 13.44 -2.43
N PRO A 299 -1.00 14.71 -2.16
CA PRO A 299 -1.02 15.72 -3.20
C PRO A 299 0.01 15.40 -4.28
N VAL A 300 -0.34 15.69 -5.53
CA VAL A 300 0.53 15.48 -6.69
C VAL A 300 0.81 16.79 -7.39
N LEU A 301 2.07 17.00 -7.79
CA LEU A 301 2.50 18.10 -8.62
C LEU A 301 2.60 17.62 -10.06
N MET A 302 1.69 18.06 -10.92
CA MET A 302 1.73 17.78 -12.35
C MET A 302 2.45 18.92 -13.06
N SER A 303 3.47 18.60 -13.86
CA SER A 303 4.29 19.59 -14.58
C SER A 303 4.17 19.51 -16.09
N GLY A 304 3.64 18.41 -16.64
CA GLY A 304 3.55 18.19 -18.07
C GLY A 304 2.96 16.83 -18.41
N ILE A 305 3.15 16.43 -19.66
CA ILE A 305 2.71 15.14 -20.21
C ILE A 305 3.89 14.55 -20.96
N VAL A 306 4.17 13.27 -20.75
CA VAL A 306 5.08 12.49 -21.59
C VAL A 306 4.25 11.71 -22.59
N VAL A 307 4.62 11.79 -23.87
CA VAL A 307 3.90 11.16 -24.98
C VAL A 307 4.89 10.37 -25.83
N TYR A 308 4.52 9.15 -26.16
CA TYR A 308 5.16 8.33 -27.18
C TYR A 308 4.24 8.24 -28.39
N ALA A 309 4.69 8.76 -29.53
CA ALA A 309 3.91 8.79 -30.76
C ALA A 309 4.75 8.31 -31.96
N LYS A 310 4.09 7.67 -32.93
CA LYS A 310 4.69 7.31 -34.21
C LYS A 310 4.62 8.52 -35.14
N ALA A 311 5.79 8.97 -35.59
CA ALA A 311 5.85 10.03 -36.58
C ALA A 311 5.37 9.53 -37.95
N ALA A 312 4.33 10.16 -38.50
CA ALA A 312 3.69 9.78 -39.76
C ALA A 312 4.65 9.72 -40.97
N SER A 313 5.77 10.45 -40.92
CA SER A 313 6.72 10.55 -42.02
C SER A 313 7.86 9.53 -41.98
N GLU A 314 8.09 8.84 -40.86
CA GLU A 314 9.35 8.09 -40.63
C GLU A 314 9.16 6.67 -40.08
N ASN A 315 7.94 6.25 -39.72
CA ASN A 315 7.69 4.98 -38.99
C ASN A 315 8.62 4.82 -37.76
N GLN A 316 9.01 5.94 -37.16
CA GLN A 316 9.87 6.01 -35.98
C GLN A 316 9.03 6.43 -34.77
N LEU A 317 9.23 5.73 -33.66
CA LEU A 317 8.67 6.11 -32.38
C LEU A 317 9.45 7.32 -31.83
N LYS A 318 8.73 8.37 -31.43
CA LYS A 318 9.30 9.59 -30.83
C LYS A 318 8.72 9.82 -29.44
N ARG A 319 9.59 10.21 -28.49
CA ARG A 319 9.22 10.65 -27.15
C ARG A 319 9.13 12.17 -27.13
N HIS A 320 7.99 12.68 -26.69
CA HIS A 320 7.71 14.11 -26.52
C HIS A 320 7.43 14.38 -25.05
N PHE A 321 8.02 15.46 -24.52
CA PHE A 321 7.59 16.03 -23.24
C PHE A 321 6.91 17.35 -23.54
N VAL A 322 5.65 17.47 -23.12
CA VAL A 322 4.92 18.72 -23.24
C VAL A 322 4.71 19.32 -21.85
N PRO A 323 5.36 20.45 -21.53
CA PRO A 323 5.19 21.11 -20.26
C PRO A 323 3.82 21.79 -20.18
N LEU A 324 3.22 21.80 -18.99
CA LEU A 324 2.12 22.71 -18.67
C LEU A 324 2.65 24.15 -18.60
N ALA A 325 1.78 25.13 -18.90
CA ALA A 325 2.16 26.55 -18.79
C ALA A 325 2.57 26.92 -17.36
N LYS A 326 1.91 26.32 -16.38
CA LYS A 326 2.28 26.33 -14.96
C LYS A 326 2.07 24.94 -14.38
N PRO A 327 2.98 24.43 -13.53
CA PRO A 327 2.73 23.22 -12.77
C PRO A 327 1.48 23.36 -11.89
N VAL A 328 0.69 22.29 -11.79
CA VAL A 328 -0.57 22.24 -11.04
C VAL A 328 -0.38 21.29 -9.86
N VAL A 329 -0.67 21.77 -8.65
CA VAL A 329 -0.79 20.90 -7.47
C VAL A 329 -2.24 20.45 -7.37
N ILE A 330 -2.46 19.15 -7.30
CA ILE A 330 -3.77 18.54 -7.11
C ILE A 330 -3.76 17.88 -5.74
N ASP A 331 -4.58 18.38 -4.82
CA ASP A 331 -4.71 17.83 -3.46
C ASP A 331 -5.15 16.36 -3.50
N ALA A 332 -4.87 15.62 -2.42
CA ALA A 332 -5.31 14.23 -2.28
C ALA A 332 -6.84 14.12 -2.42
N GLY A 333 -7.32 13.22 -3.29
CA GLY A 333 -8.75 13.11 -3.62
C GLY A 333 -9.34 14.30 -4.38
N GLY A 334 -8.52 15.30 -4.72
CA GLY A 334 -8.92 16.55 -5.35
C GLY A 334 -8.99 16.47 -6.87
N ARG A 335 -9.40 17.58 -7.49
CA ARG A 335 -9.51 17.72 -8.95
C ARG A 335 -8.69 18.92 -9.42
N GLY A 336 -7.79 18.69 -10.38
CA GLY A 336 -7.02 19.72 -11.07
C GLY A 336 -7.58 20.00 -12.45
N LYS A 337 -7.37 21.21 -12.95
CA LYS A 337 -7.67 21.56 -14.35
C LYS A 337 -6.40 21.86 -15.12
N THR A 338 -6.32 21.39 -16.36
CA THR A 338 -5.21 21.71 -17.26
C THR A 338 -5.57 22.90 -18.16
N ASP A 339 -4.68 23.89 -18.26
CA ASP A 339 -4.95 25.17 -18.98
C ASP A 339 -5.15 25.02 -20.51
N LYS A 340 -4.74 23.88 -21.10
CA LYS A 340 -4.93 23.53 -22.50
C LYS A 340 -5.44 22.11 -22.58
N GLY A 341 -6.50 21.88 -23.36
CA GLY A 341 -7.10 20.57 -23.51
C GLY A 341 -6.06 19.52 -23.88
N PHE A 342 -5.92 18.52 -23.02
CA PHE A 342 -5.02 17.37 -23.16
C PHE A 342 -5.09 16.76 -24.58
N ASN A 343 -6.29 16.75 -25.16
CA ASN A 343 -6.57 16.26 -26.50
C ASN A 343 -5.95 17.03 -27.65
N ASP A 344 -6.10 18.35 -27.68
CA ASP A 344 -5.66 19.13 -28.83
C ASP A 344 -4.14 18.98 -29.02
N LEU A 345 -3.46 18.82 -27.89
CA LEU A 345 -2.04 18.56 -27.82
C LEU A 345 -1.67 17.14 -28.26
N VAL A 346 -2.33 16.11 -27.71
CA VAL A 346 -2.10 14.71 -28.08
C VAL A 346 -2.44 14.45 -29.56
N ALA A 347 -3.54 15.02 -30.06
CA ALA A 347 -3.96 14.92 -31.45
C ALA A 347 -2.98 15.58 -32.44
N SER A 348 -2.22 16.58 -32.00
CA SER A 348 -1.20 17.24 -32.83
C SER A 348 0.10 16.43 -33.01
N LEU A 349 0.30 15.39 -32.18
CA LEU A 349 1.56 14.61 -32.13
C LEU A 349 1.54 13.36 -33.04
N GLY A 350 0.44 13.09 -33.74
CA GLY A 350 0.31 11.97 -34.67
C GLY A 350 -0.34 10.73 -34.05
N ASP A 351 0.14 9.54 -34.42
CA ASP A 351 -0.39 8.26 -33.93
C ASP A 351 0.20 7.93 -32.56
N VAL A 352 -0.54 8.26 -31.50
CA VAL A 352 -0.09 8.16 -30.10
C VAL A 352 -0.18 6.71 -29.63
N VAL A 353 0.95 6.19 -29.17
CA VAL A 353 1.06 4.83 -28.64
C VAL A 353 0.78 4.80 -27.14
N SER A 354 1.30 5.78 -26.40
CA SER A 354 1.11 5.92 -24.96
C SER A 354 1.34 7.36 -24.53
N ALA A 355 0.57 7.81 -23.54
CA ALA A 355 0.71 9.14 -22.95
C ALA A 355 0.42 9.05 -21.45
N TRP A 356 1.18 9.80 -20.66
CA TRP A 356 0.96 9.87 -19.21
C TRP A 356 1.34 11.22 -18.63
N PRO A 357 0.78 11.59 -17.47
CA PRO A 357 1.08 12.85 -16.82
C PRO A 357 2.50 12.74 -16.27
N ASN A 358 3.29 13.79 -16.47
CA ASN A 358 4.52 13.96 -15.72
C ASN A 358 4.15 14.55 -14.36
N PHE A 359 4.13 13.70 -13.34
CA PHE A 359 3.80 14.10 -11.99
C PHE A 359 4.85 13.64 -10.99
N GLU A 360 4.96 14.41 -9.92
CA GLU A 360 5.78 14.09 -8.75
C GLU A 360 4.89 14.16 -7.51
N ARG A 361 5.15 13.28 -6.55
CA ARG A 361 4.49 13.34 -5.24
C ARG A 361 4.95 14.58 -4.49
N VAL A 362 4.02 15.28 -3.85
CA VAL A 362 4.35 16.33 -2.88
C VAL A 362 4.42 15.70 -1.48
N THR A 363 5.47 16.04 -0.72
CA THR A 363 5.63 15.60 0.66
C THR A 363 4.46 16.11 1.52
N CYS A 364 3.77 15.22 2.23
CA CYS A 364 2.64 15.56 3.08
C CYS A 364 2.62 14.70 4.36
N ASP A 365 3.15 15.23 5.46
CA ASP A 365 3.20 14.52 6.75
C ASP A 365 1.79 14.25 7.31
N ALA A 366 0.86 15.18 7.11
CA ALA A 366 -0.54 15.00 7.53
C ALA A 366 -1.20 13.82 6.80
N CYS A 367 -0.90 13.66 5.50
CA CYS A 367 -1.40 12.56 4.68
C CYS A 367 -0.79 11.22 5.12
N LEU A 368 0.51 11.19 5.38
CA LEU A 368 1.20 10.00 5.89
C LEU A 368 0.62 9.57 7.25
N ASN A 369 0.39 10.52 8.16
CA ASN A 369 -0.23 10.24 9.46
C ASN A 369 -1.69 9.76 9.31
N ALA A 370 -2.44 10.24 8.30
CA ALA A 370 -3.80 9.78 8.03
C ALA A 370 -3.81 8.33 7.54
N VAL A 371 -2.94 7.99 6.59
CA VAL A 371 -2.73 6.61 6.10
C VAL A 371 -2.35 5.67 7.25
N GLU A 372 -1.39 6.10 8.07
CA GLU A 372 -0.94 5.33 9.23
C GLU A 372 -2.09 5.07 10.22
N ARG A 373 -2.94 6.06 10.49
CA ARG A 373 -4.13 5.85 11.33
C ARG A 373 -5.06 4.79 10.73
N THR A 374 -5.34 4.83 9.44
CA THR A 374 -6.22 3.81 8.82
C THR A 374 -5.65 2.40 8.93
N ILE A 375 -4.33 2.25 8.80
CA ILE A 375 -3.65 0.95 8.83
C ILE A 375 -3.41 0.44 10.26
N LEU A 376 -3.11 1.35 11.19
CA LEU A 376 -2.89 1.05 12.61
C LEU A 376 -4.19 0.91 13.40
N VAL A 377 -5.32 1.39 12.86
CA VAL A 377 -6.65 1.04 13.36
C VAL A 377 -6.93 -0.41 12.96
N SER A 378 -6.31 -1.31 13.72
CA SER A 378 -6.58 -2.73 13.76
C SER A 378 -6.65 -3.16 15.24
N PRO A 379 -7.45 -4.18 15.60
CA PRO A 379 -8.25 -4.32 16.83
C PRO A 379 -7.56 -4.27 18.20
N ALA A 380 -6.23 -4.11 18.28
CA ALA A 380 -5.47 -4.21 19.52
C ALA A 380 -5.32 -2.92 20.31
N GLN A 381 -5.68 -1.76 19.75
CA GLN A 381 -5.67 -0.50 20.50
C GLN A 381 -7.05 -0.06 21.03
N ALA A 382 -8.13 -0.74 20.65
CA ALA A 382 -9.37 -0.58 21.39
C ALA A 382 -9.23 -1.43 22.66
N SER A 383 -8.96 -0.81 23.81
CA SER A 383 -8.96 -1.50 25.09
C SER A 383 -10.19 -2.40 25.16
N ARG A 384 -9.98 -3.70 25.37
CA ARG A 384 -11.10 -4.61 25.64
C ARG A 384 -11.59 -4.30 27.03
N VAL A 385 -12.79 -3.77 27.12
CA VAL A 385 -13.46 -3.56 28.40
C VAL A 385 -14.54 -4.60 28.50
N GLU A 386 -14.48 -5.43 29.54
CA GLU A 386 -15.63 -6.24 29.93
C GLU A 386 -16.67 -5.30 30.54
N LEU A 387 -17.84 -5.28 29.94
CA LEU A 387 -19.03 -4.66 30.49
C LEU A 387 -19.75 -5.72 31.33
N PRO A 388 -19.61 -5.72 32.67
CA PRO A 388 -20.43 -6.57 33.52
C PRO A 388 -21.89 -6.11 33.46
N ILE A 389 -22.78 -7.09 33.34
CA ILE A 389 -24.23 -6.90 33.31
C ILE A 389 -24.79 -7.74 34.45
N GLU A 390 -25.22 -7.07 35.51
CA GLU A 390 -25.68 -7.71 36.74
C GLU A 390 -27.12 -7.31 37.06
N ALA A 391 -27.93 -8.25 37.54
CA ALA A 391 -29.18 -7.95 38.22
C ALA A 391 -29.05 -8.26 39.71
N ILE A 392 -29.45 -7.33 40.57
CA ILE A 392 -29.44 -7.56 42.01
C ILE A 392 -30.39 -8.74 42.31
N PRO A 393 -29.94 -9.82 42.99
CA PRO A 393 -30.73 -11.04 43.14
C PRO A 393 -32.15 -10.82 43.69
N ASN A 394 -32.31 -9.88 44.63
CA ASN A 394 -33.59 -9.55 45.25
C ASN A 394 -34.65 -9.04 44.26
N VAL A 395 -34.26 -8.54 43.08
CA VAL A 395 -35.20 -8.05 42.05
C VAL A 395 -36.07 -9.18 41.50
N PHE A 396 -35.54 -10.41 41.40
CA PHE A 396 -36.32 -11.55 40.89
C PHE A 396 -37.43 -11.94 41.87
N ASP A 397 -37.12 -12.02 43.16
CA ASP A 397 -38.10 -12.39 44.19
C ASP A 397 -39.11 -11.27 44.43
N GLN A 398 -38.64 -10.01 44.50
CA GLN A 398 -39.48 -8.84 44.77
C GLN A 398 -40.56 -8.63 43.70
N PHE A 399 -40.23 -8.87 42.43
CA PHE A 399 -41.15 -8.64 41.30
C PHE A 399 -41.65 -9.94 40.64
N SER A 400 -41.39 -11.10 41.26
CA SER A 400 -41.79 -12.41 40.72
C SER A 400 -41.35 -12.64 39.27
N LEU A 401 -40.08 -12.38 38.97
CA LEU A 401 -39.50 -12.49 37.62
C LEU A 401 -38.78 -13.83 37.43
N PHE A 402 -38.91 -14.44 36.25
CA PHE A 402 -38.09 -15.61 35.89
C PHE A 402 -36.90 -15.25 34.99
N LYS A 403 -36.97 -14.12 34.27
CA LYS A 403 -35.85 -13.60 33.48
C LYS A 403 -35.94 -12.09 33.28
N ILE A 404 -34.79 -11.48 33.07
CA ILE A 404 -34.63 -10.10 32.61
C ILE A 404 -33.82 -10.14 31.32
N LEU A 405 -34.35 -9.56 30.25
CA LEU A 405 -33.63 -9.36 29.00
C LEU A 405 -33.00 -7.96 29.01
N VAL A 406 -31.68 -7.90 28.88
CA VAL A 406 -30.93 -6.66 28.72
C VAL A 406 -30.45 -6.58 27.28
N GLU A 407 -30.90 -5.56 26.56
CA GLU A 407 -30.43 -5.26 25.21
C GLU A 407 -29.39 -4.14 25.32
N VAL A 408 -28.19 -4.39 24.83
CA VAL A 408 -27.09 -3.41 24.81
C VAL A 408 -26.84 -3.03 23.37
N LYS A 409 -26.80 -1.73 23.10
CA LYS A 409 -26.52 -1.14 21.79
C LYS A 409 -25.19 -0.41 21.84
N SER A 410 -24.25 -0.80 20.97
CA SER A 410 -22.94 -0.17 20.91
C SER A 410 -22.29 -0.34 19.54
N SER A 411 -21.61 0.70 19.05
CA SER A 411 -20.67 0.61 17.92
C SER A 411 -19.38 -0.13 18.29
N HIS A 412 -19.12 -0.32 19.59
CA HIS A 412 -17.91 -0.94 20.13
C HIS A 412 -18.03 -2.46 20.28
N PHE A 413 -19.05 -3.11 19.73
CA PHE A 413 -19.11 -4.57 19.65
C PHE A 413 -18.22 -5.14 18.55
N SER A 414 -17.92 -4.33 17.55
CA SER A 414 -16.95 -4.60 16.48
C SER A 414 -15.75 -3.69 16.67
N ALA A 415 -14.56 -4.22 16.34
CA ALA A 415 -13.34 -3.44 16.34
C ALA A 415 -13.29 -2.37 15.23
N SER A 416 -14.19 -2.44 14.24
CA SER A 416 -14.22 -1.51 13.11
C SER A 416 -14.99 -0.21 13.41
N ASN A 417 -15.77 -0.14 14.50
CA ASN A 417 -16.54 1.04 14.94
C ASN A 417 -17.55 1.64 13.92
N ASP A 418 -17.89 0.93 12.83
CA ASP A 418 -18.64 1.54 11.73
C ASP A 418 -20.16 1.54 11.92
N LEU A 419 -20.72 0.60 12.69
CA LEU A 419 -22.17 0.46 12.89
C LEU A 419 -22.51 0.02 14.32
N ALA A 420 -23.56 0.60 14.90
CA ALA A 420 -24.07 0.19 16.21
C ALA A 420 -24.80 -1.17 16.11
N GLU A 421 -24.27 -2.18 16.80
CA GLU A 421 -24.90 -3.50 16.95
C GLU A 421 -25.74 -3.53 18.24
N VAL A 422 -26.81 -4.34 18.23
CA VAL A 422 -27.59 -4.66 19.44
C VAL A 422 -27.33 -6.11 19.83
N ARG A 423 -26.93 -6.35 21.09
CA ARG A 423 -26.74 -7.69 21.65
C ARG A 423 -27.64 -7.90 22.86
N ASN A 424 -28.08 -9.14 23.03
CA ASN A 424 -29.09 -9.54 24.00
C ASN A 424 -28.46 -10.41 25.08
N PHE A 425 -28.65 -10.02 26.33
CA PHE A 425 -28.17 -10.72 27.53
C PHE A 425 -29.37 -11.11 28.38
N THR A 426 -29.43 -12.38 28.79
CA THR A 426 -30.53 -12.88 29.63
C THR A 426 -30.01 -13.15 31.03
N LEU A 427 -30.63 -12.51 32.01
CA LEU A 427 -30.34 -12.71 33.43
C LEU A 427 -31.48 -13.50 34.07
N ARG A 428 -31.16 -14.39 35.00
CA ARG A 428 -32.12 -15.22 35.75
C ARG A 428 -31.75 -15.24 37.23
N ALA A 429 -32.66 -15.68 38.10
CA ALA A 429 -32.40 -15.75 39.54
C ALA A 429 -31.18 -16.63 39.91
N ASN A 430 -30.87 -17.65 39.09
CA ASN A 430 -29.69 -18.52 39.26
C ASN A 430 -28.47 -18.08 38.43
N GLU A 431 -28.61 -17.09 37.56
CA GLU A 431 -27.61 -16.58 36.61
C GLU A 431 -27.77 -15.05 36.52
N THR A 432 -27.45 -14.36 37.63
CA THR A 432 -27.69 -12.92 37.77
C THR A 432 -26.61 -12.05 37.13
N LEU A 433 -25.53 -12.66 36.65
CA LEU A 433 -24.38 -11.99 36.04
C LEU A 433 -24.18 -12.48 34.60
N SER A 434 -23.92 -11.53 33.71
CA SER A 434 -23.46 -11.75 32.34
C SER A 434 -22.37 -10.72 32.01
N SER A 435 -21.67 -10.91 30.91
CA SER A 435 -20.67 -9.94 30.46
C SER A 435 -20.71 -9.76 28.95
N ALA A 436 -20.37 -8.56 28.52
CA ALA A 436 -20.20 -8.22 27.12
C ALA A 436 -18.78 -7.67 26.90
N THR A 437 -18.12 -8.09 25.82
CA THR A 437 -16.83 -7.50 25.44
C THR A 437 -17.07 -6.29 24.55
N LEU A 438 -16.57 -5.13 24.97
CA LEU A 438 -16.54 -3.90 24.20
C LEU A 438 -15.12 -3.52 23.80
N TYR A 439 -14.98 -2.95 22.61
CA TYR A 439 -13.75 -2.38 22.05
C TYR A 439 -13.78 -0.85 22.23
N ALA A 440 -13.51 -0.37 23.45
CA ALA A 440 -13.61 1.05 23.79
C ALA A 440 -12.50 1.48 24.77
N ASP A 441 -11.98 2.71 24.63
CA ASP A 441 -11.00 3.27 25.55
C ASP A 441 -11.67 3.65 26.88
N ARG A 442 -11.16 3.10 27.99
CA ARG A 442 -11.68 3.28 29.36
C ARG A 442 -11.57 4.74 29.83
N ASP A 443 -10.63 5.51 29.27
CA ASP A 443 -10.35 6.89 29.66
C ASP A 443 -10.99 7.93 28.71
N SER A 444 -11.79 7.49 27.73
CA SER A 444 -12.46 8.41 26.81
C SER A 444 -13.65 9.12 27.49
N THR A 445 -13.41 10.32 28.00
CA THR A 445 -14.43 11.17 28.64
C THR A 445 -15.42 11.81 27.66
N SER A 446 -15.52 11.32 26.42
CA SER A 446 -16.30 11.96 25.35
C SER A 446 -17.26 10.98 24.67
N GLY A 447 -18.44 10.80 25.26
CA GLY A 447 -19.59 10.09 24.65
C GLY A 447 -20.03 8.84 25.42
N ALA A 448 -21.31 8.47 25.30
CA ALA A 448 -21.83 7.22 25.85
C ALA A 448 -21.28 6.03 25.03
N ALA A 449 -20.45 5.19 25.65
CA ALA A 449 -19.85 4.01 25.00
C ALA A 449 -20.89 2.93 24.63
N PHE A 450 -22.05 2.93 25.27
CA PHE A 450 -23.18 2.08 24.95
C PHE A 450 -24.48 2.71 25.45
N GLU A 451 -25.59 2.22 24.90
CA GLU A 451 -26.94 2.41 25.43
C GLU A 451 -27.49 1.05 25.84
N TYR A 452 -28.33 0.98 26.86
CA TYR A 452 -29.00 -0.26 27.23
C TYR A 452 -30.48 -0.06 27.52
N ARG A 453 -31.27 -1.12 27.38
CA ARG A 453 -32.65 -1.15 27.85
C ARG A 453 -33.00 -2.52 28.42
N VAL A 454 -34.03 -2.54 29.25
CA VAL A 454 -34.36 -3.67 30.10
C VAL A 454 -35.80 -4.11 29.84
N THR A 455 -36.00 -5.41 29.69
CA THR A 455 -37.31 -6.03 29.53
C THR A 455 -37.49 -7.15 30.55
N PRO A 456 -38.19 -6.91 31.68
CA PRO A 456 -38.50 -7.94 32.67
C PRO A 456 -39.65 -8.86 32.21
N TYR A 457 -39.54 -10.14 32.56
CA TYR A 457 -40.58 -11.14 32.32
C TYR A 457 -41.01 -11.80 33.64
N HIS A 458 -42.31 -11.73 33.91
CA HIS A 458 -42.95 -12.34 35.08
C HIS A 458 -43.00 -13.86 34.99
N ASN A 459 -43.07 -14.56 36.12
CA ASN A 459 -43.03 -16.02 36.24
C ASN A 459 -44.02 -16.80 35.36
N ASP A 460 -45.10 -16.17 34.93
CA ASP A 460 -46.10 -16.75 34.01
C ASP A 460 -45.75 -16.58 32.51
N GLY A 461 -44.62 -15.96 32.20
CA GLY A 461 -44.18 -15.68 30.83
C GLY A 461 -44.55 -14.29 30.33
N LEU A 462 -45.30 -13.48 31.10
CA LEU A 462 -45.75 -12.16 30.67
C LEU A 462 -44.58 -11.16 30.61
N GLN A 463 -44.45 -10.46 29.49
CA GLN A 463 -43.56 -9.29 29.37
C GLN A 463 -44.22 -8.10 30.08
N LEU A 464 -43.56 -7.56 31.11
CA LEU A 464 -44.15 -6.52 31.95
C LEU A 464 -44.01 -5.11 31.35
N GLY A 465 -42.98 -4.90 30.54
CA GLY A 465 -42.70 -3.65 29.82
C GLY A 465 -41.27 -3.66 29.28
N THR A 466 -40.90 -2.63 28.54
CA THR A 466 -39.51 -2.41 28.10
C THR A 466 -39.13 -0.97 28.40
N SER A 467 -38.00 -0.77 29.07
CA SER A 467 -37.49 0.59 29.34
C SER A 467 -37.09 1.30 28.04
N ASP A 468 -37.05 2.63 28.09
CA ASP A 468 -36.34 3.39 27.05
C ASP A 468 -34.82 3.11 27.11
N TRP A 469 -34.13 3.42 26.00
CA TRP A 469 -32.68 3.37 25.92
C TRP A 469 -32.04 4.33 26.93
N GLN A 470 -31.29 3.78 27.86
CA GLN A 470 -30.51 4.50 28.85
C GLN A 470 -29.08 4.68 28.34
N PRO A 471 -28.57 5.92 28.19
CA PRO A 471 -27.18 6.14 27.81
C PRO A 471 -26.25 5.86 28.99
N ASN A 472 -25.06 5.31 28.71
CA ASN A 472 -24.00 5.21 29.70
C ASN A 472 -23.55 6.62 30.16
N GLN A 473 -23.58 6.89 31.47
CA GLN A 473 -23.12 8.14 32.10
C GLN A 473 -21.66 8.10 32.60
N GLY A 474 -20.78 7.41 31.88
CA GLY A 474 -19.36 7.25 32.23
C GLY A 474 -19.06 6.09 33.17
N VAL A 475 -20.00 5.16 33.37
CA VAL A 475 -19.79 3.94 34.15
C VAL A 475 -19.80 2.74 33.20
N MET A 476 -18.74 1.92 33.27
CA MET A 476 -18.59 0.74 32.40
C MET A 476 -19.17 -0.52 33.06
N ASP A 477 -20.38 -0.42 33.60
CA ASP A 477 -21.18 -1.53 34.14
C ASP A 477 -22.68 -1.29 33.88
N ILE A 478 -23.47 -2.36 33.92
CA ILE A 478 -24.93 -2.30 33.95
C ILE A 478 -25.39 -3.04 35.20
N THR A 479 -26.02 -2.33 36.14
CA THR A 479 -26.63 -2.92 37.32
C THR A 479 -28.15 -2.71 37.28
N ILE A 480 -28.90 -3.81 37.21
CA ILE A 480 -30.37 -3.80 37.24
C ILE A 480 -30.84 -3.86 38.68
N THR A 481 -31.54 -2.81 39.10
CA THR A 481 -32.07 -2.62 40.44
C THR A 481 -33.59 -2.63 40.45
N ALA A 482 -34.20 -2.60 41.64
CA ALA A 482 -35.64 -2.45 41.77
C ALA A 482 -36.15 -1.13 41.15
N GLY A 483 -35.32 -0.07 41.13
CA GLY A 483 -35.67 1.21 40.52
C GLY A 483 -35.83 1.13 39.01
N ASP A 484 -35.13 0.23 38.33
CA ASP A 484 -35.21 0.02 36.89
C ASP A 484 -36.47 -0.78 36.49
N ILE A 485 -36.94 -1.65 37.38
CA ILE A 485 -38.09 -2.54 37.14
C ILE A 485 -39.42 -1.91 37.58
N SER A 486 -39.45 -1.20 38.72
CA SER A 486 -40.69 -0.66 39.29
C SER A 486 -41.54 0.17 38.30
N PRO A 487 -40.95 1.04 37.45
CA PRO A 487 -41.72 1.83 36.48
C PRO A 487 -42.32 0.99 35.34
N LEU A 488 -41.82 -0.24 35.13
CA LEU A 488 -42.28 -1.16 34.10
C LEU A 488 -43.36 -2.11 34.61
N MET A 489 -43.67 -2.07 35.92
CA MET A 489 -44.76 -2.86 36.46
C MET A 489 -46.09 -2.27 35.99
N PRO A 490 -47.10 -3.11 35.68
CA PRO A 490 -48.45 -2.62 35.46
C PRO A 490 -48.89 -1.81 36.69
N SER A 491 -49.42 -0.60 36.48
CA SER A 491 -50.06 0.15 37.56
C SER A 491 -51.24 -0.66 38.09
N GLU A 492 -51.23 -1.01 39.37
CA GLU A 492 -52.36 -1.65 40.05
C GLU A 492 -53.65 -0.81 39.96
#